data_AF-A0A7Y7NPE9-F1
#
_entry.id   AF-A0A7Y7NPE9-F1
#
_cell.length_a   1.000
_cell.length_b   1.000
_cell.length_c   1.000
_cell.angle_alpha   90.00
_cell.angle_beta   90.00
_cell.angle_gamma   90.00
#
_symmetry.space_group_name_H-M   'P 1'
#
loop_
_entity.id
_entity.type
_entity.pdbx_description
1 polymer ?
#
loop_
_entity_poly.entity_id
_entity_poly.type
_entity_poly.pdbx_seq_one_letter_code
_entity_poly.pdbx_strand_id
1 'polypeptide(L)'
;MTIADMRAIMRLERQVNCNLVDIVSLLVLLLIGWLDYITGYEFGFFIFYFIPVAIAAWFCGRSSGLAIAFASAFVWYISDKYTHHPYSQAFFIYWEMFMRLISFLTTAFTVSRIRDMLLKEERLNAELRAALQQVQDLRSKIADPETFK
;
A
#
# COMPACT_ATOMS: atom_id res chain seq x y z
N MET A 1 -2.69 -2.09 17.73
CA MET A 1 -1.80 -1.37 16.79
C MET A 1 -1.90 0.10 17.12
N THR A 2 -0.86 0.65 17.75
CA THR A 2 -0.87 1.96 18.40
C THR A 2 -0.37 3.06 17.46
N ILE A 3 -0.77 4.32 17.68
CA ILE A 3 -0.35 5.49 16.87
C ILE A 3 1.19 5.66 16.83
N ALA A 4 1.90 5.09 17.81
CA ALA A 4 3.36 5.03 17.83
C ALA A 4 3.93 4.04 16.79
N ASP A 5 3.31 2.87 16.61
CA ASP A 5 3.72 1.86 15.63
C ASP A 5 3.51 2.39 14.20
N MET A 6 2.39 3.07 13.98
CA MET A 6 2.06 3.72 12.72
C MET A 6 3.15 4.73 12.29
N ARG A 7 3.68 5.50 13.25
CA ARG A 7 4.75 6.48 13.00
C ARG A 7 6.11 5.83 12.81
N ALA A 8 6.39 4.70 13.45
CA ALA A 8 7.61 3.93 13.19
C ALA A 8 7.61 3.34 11.77
N ILE A 9 6.45 2.86 11.31
CA ILE A 9 6.25 2.35 9.95
C ILE A 9 6.45 3.48 8.92
N MET A 10 5.88 4.67 9.15
CA MET A 10 6.08 5.83 8.26
C MET A 10 7.54 6.32 8.21
N ARG A 11 8.31 6.19 9.31
CA ARG A 11 9.74 6.53 9.29
C ARG A 11 10.55 5.57 8.43
N LEU A 12 10.23 4.27 8.48
CA LEU A 12 10.84 3.27 7.60
C LEU A 12 10.51 3.55 6.14
N GLU A 13 9.26 3.96 5.86
CA GLU A 13 8.75 4.30 4.53
C GLU A 13 9.59 5.36 3.80
N ARG A 14 10.14 6.35 4.52
CA ARG A 14 10.95 7.43 3.95
C ARG A 14 12.30 6.98 3.38
N GLN A 15 12.76 5.78 3.75
CA GLN A 15 14.11 5.26 3.44
C GLN A 15 14.09 4.11 2.43
N VAL A 16 12.91 3.57 2.09
CA VAL A 16 12.79 2.44 1.17
C VAL A 16 12.73 2.93 -0.28
N ASN A 17 13.57 2.36 -1.14
CA ASN A 17 13.53 2.63 -2.57
C ASN A 17 12.28 1.98 -3.20
N CYS A 18 11.43 2.79 -3.85
CA CYS A 18 10.20 2.27 -4.48
C CYS A 18 10.48 1.12 -5.45
N ASN A 19 11.58 1.21 -6.22
CA ASN A 19 11.98 0.18 -7.17
C ASN A 19 12.28 -1.16 -6.48
N LEU A 20 12.89 -1.13 -5.29
CA LEU A 20 13.22 -2.34 -4.54
C LEU A 20 11.96 -2.99 -3.97
N VAL A 21 11.01 -2.19 -3.49
CA VAL A 21 9.71 -2.70 -3.03
C VAL A 21 8.94 -3.34 -4.17
N ASP A 22 8.92 -2.70 -5.34
CA ASP A 22 8.20 -3.23 -6.50
C ASP A 22 8.82 -4.55 -6.96
N ILE A 23 10.16 -4.67 -7.00
CA ILE A 23 10.87 -5.92 -7.30
C ILE A 23 10.57 -7.00 -6.27
N VAL A 24 10.64 -6.69 -4.98
CA VAL A 24 10.35 -7.65 -3.90
C VAL A 24 8.88 -8.10 -3.95
N SER A 25 7.96 -7.17 -4.18
CA SER A 25 6.53 -7.47 -4.30
C SER A 25 6.25 -8.34 -5.52
N LEU A 26 6.90 -8.09 -6.66
CA LEU A 26 6.84 -8.94 -7.85
C LEU A 26 7.42 -10.34 -7.59
N LEU A 27 8.56 -10.44 -6.89
CA LEU A 27 9.15 -11.73 -6.53
C LEU A 27 8.24 -12.53 -5.60
N VAL A 28 7.67 -11.89 -4.58
CA VAL A 28 6.71 -12.51 -3.66
C VAL A 28 5.48 -12.98 -4.43
N LEU A 29 4.97 -12.17 -5.35
CA LEU A 29 3.82 -12.50 -6.19
C LEU A 29 4.10 -13.70 -7.11
N LEU A 30 5.29 -13.77 -7.71
CA LEU A 30 5.72 -14.95 -8.49
C LEU A 30 5.85 -16.20 -7.61
N LEU A 31 6.37 -16.06 -6.39
CA LEU A 31 6.48 -17.16 -5.42
C LEU A 31 5.11 -17.68 -5.01
N ILE A 32 4.16 -16.77 -4.75
CA ILE A 32 2.77 -17.11 -4.44
C ILE A 32 2.13 -17.80 -5.64
N GLY A 33 2.30 -17.28 -6.87
CA GLY A 33 1.77 -17.93 -8.08
C GLY A 33 2.35 -19.31 -8.34
N TRP A 34 3.64 -19.51 -8.05
CA TRP A 34 4.29 -20.82 -8.13
C TRP A 34 3.78 -21.80 -7.07
N LEU A 35 3.58 -21.33 -5.84
CA LEU A 35 2.98 -22.13 -4.77
C LEU A 35 1.53 -22.49 -5.08
N ASP A 36 0.75 -21.55 -5.60
CA ASP A 36 -0.64 -21.74 -6.03
C ASP A 36 -0.71 -22.85 -7.11
N TYR A 37 0.22 -22.83 -8.06
CA TYR A 37 0.34 -23.87 -9.08
C TYR A 37 0.66 -25.26 -8.50
N ILE A 38 1.55 -25.35 -7.50
CA ILE A 38 1.94 -26.63 -6.89
C ILE A 38 0.87 -27.17 -5.94
N THR A 39 0.24 -26.27 -5.16
CA THR A 39 -0.71 -26.68 -4.11
C THR A 39 -2.07 -27.06 -4.69
N GLY A 40 -2.33 -26.66 -5.94
CA GLY A 40 -3.56 -26.99 -6.64
C GLY A 40 -4.79 -26.30 -6.05
N TYR A 41 -5.95 -26.66 -6.59
CA TYR A 41 -7.23 -26.01 -6.30
C TYR A 41 -7.74 -26.17 -4.85
N GLU A 42 -7.19 -27.11 -4.09
CA GLU A 42 -7.73 -27.48 -2.78
C GLU A 42 -7.48 -26.41 -1.70
N PHE A 43 -6.55 -25.47 -1.93
CA PHE A 43 -6.28 -24.36 -1.03
C PHE A 43 -6.57 -23.01 -1.70
N GLY A 44 -7.46 -22.21 -1.11
CA GLY A 44 -7.74 -20.84 -1.53
C GLY A 44 -6.57 -19.88 -1.24
N PHE A 45 -5.49 -19.94 -2.02
CA PHE A 45 -4.31 -19.06 -1.89
C PHE A 45 -4.57 -17.61 -2.30
N PHE A 46 -5.78 -17.29 -2.74
CA PHE A 46 -6.20 -15.96 -3.16
C PHE A 46 -5.88 -14.85 -2.15
N ILE A 47 -6.02 -15.14 -0.84
CA ILE A 47 -5.81 -14.12 0.20
C ILE A 47 -4.35 -13.64 0.26
N PHE A 48 -3.39 -14.47 -0.16
CA PHE A 48 -1.97 -14.13 -0.14
C PHE A 48 -1.60 -13.11 -1.21
N TYR A 49 -2.36 -13.03 -2.31
CA TYR A 49 -2.12 -12.05 -3.38
C TYR A 49 -2.41 -10.61 -2.94
N PHE A 50 -3.17 -10.39 -1.86
CA PHE A 50 -3.37 -9.05 -1.31
C PHE A 50 -2.14 -8.50 -0.60
N ILE A 51 -1.27 -9.36 -0.09
CA ILE A 51 -0.08 -8.96 0.66
C ILE A 51 0.88 -8.13 -0.21
N PRO A 52 1.36 -8.61 -1.37
CA PRO A 52 2.25 -7.82 -2.22
C PRO A 52 1.56 -6.55 -2.75
N VAL A 53 0.25 -6.59 -3.02
CA VAL A 53 -0.53 -5.41 -3.46
C VAL A 53 -0.59 -4.35 -2.36
N ALA A 54 -0.89 -4.75 -1.13
CA ALA A 54 -0.95 -3.84 0.01
C ALA A 54 0.42 -3.23 0.33
N ILE A 55 1.49 -4.03 0.28
CA ILE A 55 2.86 -3.56 0.49
C ILE A 55 3.23 -2.54 -0.59
N ALA A 56 3.04 -2.86 -1.87
CA ALA A 56 3.35 -1.94 -2.97
C ALA A 56 2.55 -0.63 -2.88
N ALA A 57 1.25 -0.73 -2.59
CA ALA A 57 0.36 0.41 -2.45
C ALA A 57 0.70 1.31 -1.26
N TRP A 58 1.24 0.74 -0.18
CA TRP A 58 1.63 1.44 1.04
C TRP A 58 2.97 2.17 0.88
N PHE A 59 4.02 1.49 0.41
CA PHE A 59 5.37 2.08 0.37
C PHE A 59 5.57 2.98 -0.86
N CYS A 60 5.11 2.56 -2.04
CA CYS A 60 5.37 3.25 -3.30
C CYS A 60 4.19 4.14 -3.74
N GLY A 61 3.01 3.96 -3.14
CA GLY A 61 1.81 4.76 -3.41
C GLY A 61 0.96 4.20 -4.54
N ARG A 62 0.08 5.05 -5.09
CA ARG A 62 -1.02 4.64 -5.96
C ARG A 62 -0.57 3.99 -7.26
N SER A 63 0.46 4.53 -7.91
CA SER A 63 0.91 4.05 -9.23
C SER A 63 1.48 2.63 -9.16
N SER A 64 2.39 2.37 -8.21
CA SER A 64 2.95 1.03 -7.99
C SER A 64 1.92 0.05 -7.43
N GLY A 65 1.04 0.50 -6.52
CA GLY A 65 -0.09 -0.32 -6.04
C GLY A 65 -1.00 -0.77 -7.18
N LEU A 66 -1.31 0.11 -8.14
CA LEU A 66 -2.07 -0.25 -9.34
C LEU A 66 -1.32 -1.25 -10.22
N ALA A 67 -0.04 -0.98 -10.50
CA ALA A 67 0.78 -1.85 -11.34
C ALA A 67 0.85 -3.29 -10.78
N ILE A 68 1.03 -3.43 -9.47
CA ILE A 68 1.10 -4.72 -8.80
C ILE A 68 -0.28 -5.38 -8.65
N ALA A 69 -1.36 -4.61 -8.50
CA ALA A 69 -2.72 -5.15 -8.58
C ALA A 69 -3.01 -5.77 -9.97
N PHE A 70 -2.63 -5.08 -11.05
CA PHE A 70 -2.72 -5.62 -12.41
C PHE A 70 -1.85 -6.87 -12.61
N ALA A 71 -0.60 -6.85 -12.13
CA ALA A 71 0.28 -8.01 -12.19
C ALA A 71 -0.29 -9.21 -11.40
N SER A 72 -0.89 -8.97 -10.23
CA SER A 72 -1.51 -10.01 -9.40
C SER A 72 -2.70 -10.66 -10.10
N ALA A 73 -3.56 -9.84 -10.70
CA ALA A 73 -4.69 -10.33 -11.49
C ALA A 73 -4.22 -11.16 -12.70
N PHE A 74 -3.11 -10.75 -13.35
CA PHE A 74 -2.56 -11.46 -14.49
C PHE A 74 -1.90 -12.80 -14.11
N VAL A 75 -1.14 -12.84 -13.02
CA VAL A 75 -0.55 -14.10 -12.53
C VAL A 75 -1.64 -15.06 -12.07
N TRP A 76 -2.67 -14.56 -11.39
CA TRP A 76 -3.81 -15.39 -11.01
C TRP A 76 -4.56 -15.94 -12.24
N TYR A 77 -4.80 -15.11 -13.28
CA TYR A 77 -5.38 -15.55 -14.55
C TYR A 77 -4.62 -16.73 -15.16
N ILE A 78 -3.28 -16.63 -15.16
CA ILE A 78 -2.41 -17.67 -15.68
C ILE A 78 -2.56 -18.95 -14.84
N SER A 79 -2.51 -18.83 -13.51
CA SER A 79 -2.68 -19.96 -12.57
C SER A 79 -4.03 -20.67 -12.78
N ASP A 80 -5.13 -19.92 -12.87
CA ASP A 80 -6.48 -20.43 -13.09
C ASP A 80 -6.60 -21.20 -14.43
N LYS A 81 -5.99 -20.66 -15.50
CA LYS A 81 -5.96 -21.30 -16.82
C LYS A 81 -5.21 -22.63 -16.81
N TYR A 82 -4.11 -22.74 -16.06
CA TYR A 82 -3.31 -23.96 -16.01
C TYR A 82 -3.89 -25.02 -15.06
N THR A 83 -4.66 -24.60 -14.04
CA THR A 83 -5.21 -25.49 -12.99
C THR A 83 -6.44 -26.30 -13.46
N HIS A 84 -6.77 -26.31 -14.76
CA HIS A 84 -7.81 -27.20 -15.35
C HIS A 84 -9.14 -27.19 -14.59
N HIS A 85 -9.68 -26.00 -14.35
CA HIS A 85 -11.04 -25.89 -13.86
C HIS A 85 -12.04 -26.42 -14.90
N PRO A 86 -12.97 -27.32 -14.53
CA PRO A 86 -14.13 -27.65 -15.36
C PRO A 86 -15.16 -26.52 -15.25
N TYR A 87 -14.81 -25.30 -15.63
CA TYR A 87 -15.82 -24.24 -15.78
C TYR A 87 -16.66 -24.55 -17.00
N SER A 88 -17.91 -24.99 -16.76
CA SER A 88 -18.87 -25.37 -17.81
C SER A 88 -19.11 -24.25 -18.85
N GLN A 89 -18.85 -22.99 -18.51
CA GLN A 89 -19.04 -21.85 -19.41
C GLN A 89 -17.98 -20.76 -19.18
N ALA A 90 -17.45 -20.21 -20.28
CA ALA A 90 -16.44 -19.15 -20.27
C ALA A 90 -16.88 -17.88 -19.51
N PHE A 91 -18.18 -17.64 -19.37
CA PHE A 91 -18.74 -16.50 -18.64
C PHE A 91 -18.32 -16.44 -17.17
N PHE A 92 -18.30 -17.59 -16.47
CA PHE A 92 -17.94 -17.65 -15.05
C PHE A 92 -16.47 -17.28 -14.81
N ILE A 93 -15.58 -17.60 -15.75
CA ILE A 93 -14.16 -17.26 -15.69
C ILE A 93 -13.97 -15.73 -15.74
N TYR A 94 -14.59 -15.06 -16.71
CA TYR A 94 -14.52 -13.60 -16.82
C TYR A 94 -15.13 -12.89 -15.61
N TRP A 95 -16.22 -13.41 -15.07
CA TRP A 95 -16.88 -12.86 -13.89
C TRP A 95 -16.02 -12.96 -12.63
N GLU A 96 -15.42 -14.13 -12.40
CA GLU A 96 -14.52 -14.37 -11.26
C GLU A 96 -13.26 -13.48 -11.36
N MET A 97 -12.68 -13.38 -12.56
CA MET A 97 -11.56 -12.47 -12.83
C MET A 97 -11.92 -11.01 -12.55
N PHE A 98 -13.11 -10.58 -12.98
CA PHE A 98 -13.58 -9.22 -12.77
C PHE A 98 -13.77 -8.91 -11.28
N MET A 99 -14.40 -9.81 -10.53
CA MET A 99 -14.57 -9.69 -9.08
C MET A 99 -13.23 -9.60 -8.35
N ARG A 100 -12.27 -10.45 -8.73
CA ARG A 100 -10.94 -10.46 -8.13
C ARG A 100 -10.16 -9.21 -8.48
N LEU A 101 -10.19 -8.75 -9.73
CA LEU A 101 -9.55 -7.51 -10.15
C LEU A 101 -10.09 -6.31 -9.36
N ILE A 102 -11.41 -6.19 -9.22
CA ILE A 102 -12.04 -5.14 -8.41
C ILE A 102 -11.55 -5.22 -6.97
N SER A 103 -11.49 -6.41 -6.37
CA SER A 103 -11.04 -6.55 -4.99
C SER A 103 -9.60 -6.05 -4.79
N PHE A 104 -8.66 -6.40 -5.69
CA PHE A 104 -7.28 -5.93 -5.61
C PHE A 104 -7.17 -4.42 -5.84
N LEU A 105 -7.94 -3.88 -6.79
CA LEU A 105 -8.00 -2.43 -7.03
C LEU A 105 -8.57 -1.68 -5.84
N THR A 106 -9.64 -2.18 -5.22
CA THR A 106 -10.24 -1.59 -4.02
C THR A 106 -9.25 -1.60 -2.86
N THR A 107 -8.52 -2.71 -2.65
CA THR A 107 -7.48 -2.78 -1.61
C THR A 107 -6.36 -1.79 -1.89
N ALA A 108 -5.77 -1.81 -3.09
CA ALA A 108 -4.71 -0.88 -3.47
C ALA A 108 -5.15 0.58 -3.28
N PHE A 109 -6.35 0.92 -3.73
CA PHE A 109 -6.89 2.27 -3.60
C PHE A 109 -7.13 2.68 -2.15
N THR A 110 -7.71 1.78 -1.34
CA THR A 110 -7.99 2.04 0.08
C THR A 110 -6.70 2.26 0.85
N VAL A 111 -5.73 1.36 0.66
CA VAL A 111 -4.43 1.42 1.33
C VAL A 111 -3.69 2.71 0.96
N SER A 112 -3.63 3.04 -0.34
CA SER A 112 -2.99 4.29 -0.76
C SER A 112 -3.73 5.55 -0.29
N ARG A 113 -5.06 5.53 -0.20
CA ARG A 113 -5.84 6.66 0.34
C ARG A 113 -5.57 6.91 1.82
N ILE A 114 -5.46 5.83 2.60
CA ILE A 114 -5.12 5.91 4.04
C ILE A 114 -3.74 6.55 4.18
N ARG A 115 -2.76 6.11 3.38
CA ARG A 115 -1.42 6.68 3.36
C ARG A 115 -1.44 8.18 3.01
N ASP A 116 -2.15 8.57 1.95
CA ASP A 116 -2.27 9.98 1.53
C ASP A 116 -2.87 10.86 2.65
N MET A 117 -3.86 10.33 3.37
CA MET A 117 -4.49 11.03 4.51
C MET A 117 -3.52 11.21 5.67
N LEU A 118 -2.76 10.17 6.03
CA LEU A 118 -1.77 10.23 7.11
C LEU A 118 -0.64 11.21 6.81
N LEU A 119 -0.13 11.20 5.58
CA LEU A 119 0.91 12.15 5.15
C LEU A 119 0.40 13.59 5.19
N LYS A 120 -0.87 13.81 4.85
CA LYS A 120 -1.50 15.13 4.94
C LYS A 120 -1.65 15.58 6.39
N GLU A 121 -2.06 14.68 7.28
CA GLU A 121 -2.19 14.97 8.71
C GLU A 121 -0.84 15.31 9.35
N GLU A 122 0.23 14.57 9.03
CA GLU A 122 1.57 14.88 9.51
C GLU A 122 2.08 16.23 9.02
N ARG A 123 1.84 16.56 7.74
CA ARG A 123 2.23 17.85 7.17
C ARG A 123 1.53 19.01 7.88
N LEU A 124 0.22 18.90 8.10
CA LEU A 124 -0.56 19.92 8.81
C LEU A 124 -0.12 20.06 10.27
N ASN A 125 0.17 18.95 10.95
CA ASN A 125 0.69 18.97 12.31
C ASN A 125 2.08 19.60 12.39
N ALA A 126 2.94 19.39 11.40
CA ALA A 126 4.26 20.01 11.32
C ALA A 126 4.15 21.53 11.09
N GLU A 127 3.27 21.96 10.17
CA GLU A 127 2.98 23.38 9.91
C GLU A 127 2.41 24.08 11.15
N LEU A 128 1.47 23.44 11.86
CA LEU A 128 0.91 23.96 13.11
C LEU A 128 1.97 24.13 14.21
N ARG A 129 2.86 23.14 14.36
CA ARG A 129 3.96 23.22 15.34
C ARG A 129 4.95 24.34 15.01
N ALA A 130 5.28 24.51 13.73
CA ALA A 130 6.15 25.60 13.29
C ALA A 130 5.51 26.98 13.56
N ALA A 131 4.20 27.12 13.31
CA ALA A 131 3.46 28.35 13.62
C ALA A 131 3.42 28.65 15.13
N LEU A 132 3.19 27.62 15.97
CA LEU A 132 3.23 27.79 17.43
C LEU A 132 4.62 28.19 17.93
N GLN A 133 5.69 27.62 17.37
CA GLN A 133 7.07 27.99 17.70
C GLN A 133 7.36 29.45 17.31
N GLN A 134 6.90 29.92 16.15
CA GLN A 134 7.02 31.32 15.76
C GLN A 134 6.32 32.27 16.75
N VAL A 135 5.09 31.94 17.15
CA VAL A 135 4.35 32.77 18.11
C VAL A 135 5.07 32.82 19.46
N GLN A 136 5.63 31.69 19.93
CA GLN A 136 6.39 31.64 21.17
C GLN A 136 7.70 32.43 21.09
N ASP A 137 8.45 32.33 19.99
CA ASP A 137 9.70 33.07 19.78
C ASP A 137 9.47 34.59 19.72
N LEU A 138 8.44 35.03 19.00
CA LEU A 138 8.04 36.44 18.98
C LEU A 138 7.63 36.91 20.37
N ARG A 139 6.85 36.10 21.09
CA ARG A 139 6.44 36.43 22.46
C ARG A 139 7.63 36.53 23.40
N SER A 140 8.62 35.65 23.31
CA SER A 140 9.84 35.73 24.15
C SER A 140 10.67 36.97 23.84
N LYS A 141 10.76 37.38 22.56
CA LYS A 141 11.47 38.61 22.16
C LYS A 141 10.79 39.87 22.69
N ILE A 142 9.45 39.91 22.71
CA ILE A 142 8.70 41.05 23.24
C ILE A 142 8.71 41.10 24.78
N ALA A 143 8.78 39.94 25.44
CA ALA A 143 8.78 39.84 26.90
C ALA A 143 10.14 40.17 27.54
N ASP A 144 11.20 40.34 26.74
CA ASP A 144 12.55 40.68 27.23
C ASP A 144 12.75 42.21 27.24
N PRO A 145 12.79 42.88 28.43
CA PRO A 145 12.80 44.34 28.54
C PRO A 145 14.07 45.02 28.00
N GLU A 146 15.14 44.25 27.76
CA GLU A 146 16.42 44.77 27.27
C GLU A 146 16.45 44.97 25.74
N THR A 147 15.46 44.44 25.00
CA THR A 147 15.42 44.53 23.53
C THR A 147 14.97 45.90 22.98
N PHE A 148 14.47 46.81 23.82
CA PHE A 148 13.99 48.14 23.43
C PHE A 148 14.83 49.30 24.00
N LYS A 149 16.02 49.03 24.56
CA LYS A 149 17.02 50.06 24.90
C LYS A 149 18.03 50.22 23.78
#